data_AF-A0AAE1A2T1-F1
#
_entry.id   AF-A0AAE1A2T1-F1
#
_cell.length_a   1.000
_cell.length_b   1.000
_cell.length_c   1.000
_cell.angle_alpha   90.00
_cell.angle_beta   90.00
_cell.angle_gamma   90.00
#
_symmetry.space_group_name_H-M   'P 1'
#
loop_
_entity.id
_entity.type
_entity.pdbx_description
1 polymer ?
#
loop_
_entity_poly.entity_id
_entity_poly.type
_entity_poly.pdbx_seq_one_letter_code
_entity_poly.pdbx_strand_id
1 'polypeptide(L)'
;MIFVLSGPSVRVYQYQLEGVIMIFVLSGPSVRVYQYQLEGVIMIFVLSGPSVRVYQYQLEGVIMIFVLSGPSVRVYQYQLEGVIMIFVLSGPSVRVYQYQLEGVIMIFVLSGPSVRVYQYQLEGVIMIFVLSGPSVRVYQYQLEGVMMIFVLSGPSVRVYQYQLEGVIMIFVLSGPSVRVYQYQLEGVMMIFVLSGPSVRVYHWEEMTSVTVNRNNRARQTRTATDGQQT
;
A
#
# COMPACT_ATOMS: atom_id res chain seq x y z
N MET A 1 23.53 -5.53 14.13
CA MET A 1 24.47 -4.52 13.60
C MET A 1 23.74 -3.19 13.43
N ILE A 2 24.41 -2.07 13.74
CA ILE A 2 23.83 -0.72 13.59
C ILE A 2 24.76 0.11 12.72
N PHE A 3 24.21 0.79 11.71
CA PHE A 3 24.90 1.72 10.85
C PHE A 3 24.37 3.13 11.11
N VAL A 4 25.25 4.06 11.47
CA VAL A 4 24.91 5.47 11.66
C VAL A 4 25.79 6.30 10.75
N LEU A 5 25.20 6.94 9.73
CA LEU A 5 25.94 7.73 8.75
C LEU A 5 25.22 9.06 8.51
N SER A 6 25.99 10.15 8.48
CA SER A 6 25.50 11.47 8.15
C SER A 6 26.45 12.16 7.17
N GLY A 7 25.91 12.82 6.14
CA GLY A 7 26.74 13.57 5.20
C GLY A 7 25.97 14.17 4.04
N PRO A 8 26.66 14.89 3.13
CA PRO A 8 26.02 15.52 1.97
C PRO A 8 25.39 14.50 1.01
N SER A 9 25.93 13.28 0.97
CA SER A 9 25.37 12.14 0.25
C SER A 9 25.70 10.85 1.00
N VAL A 10 24.70 10.14 1.49
CA VAL A 10 24.85 8.84 2.13
C VAL A 10 24.38 7.74 1.17
N ARG A 11 25.25 6.78 0.89
CA ARG A 11 24.93 5.60 0.07
C ARG A 11 25.39 4.34 0.78
N VAL A 12 24.49 3.39 0.93
CA VAL A 12 24.77 2.07 1.51
C VAL A 12 24.42 1.00 0.49
N TYR A 13 25.37 0.10 0.26
CA TYR A 13 25.20 -1.12 -0.53
C TYR A 13 25.49 -2.29 0.39
N GLN A 14 24.53 -3.19 0.53
CA GLN A 14 24.66 -4.34 1.40
C GLN A 14 24.15 -5.60 0.71
N TYR A 15 24.99 -6.63 0.73
CA TYR A 15 24.69 -7.97 0.25
C TYR A 15 25.00 -8.93 1.39
N GLN A 16 24.00 -9.65 1.86
CA GLN A 16 24.14 -10.57 2.98
C GLN A 16 23.35 -11.85 2.76
N LEU A 17 23.93 -12.96 3.20
CA LEU A 17 23.20 -14.22 3.27
C LEU A 17 22.24 -14.17 4.45
N GLU A 18 22.78 -13.92 5.64
CA GLU A 18 22.02 -13.92 6.89
C GLU A 18 22.25 -12.64 7.69
N GLY A 19 21.23 -12.20 8.42
CA GLY A 19 21.33 -11.08 9.34
C GLY A 19 20.23 -11.08 10.38
N VAL A 20 20.60 -11.27 11.65
CA VAL A 20 19.59 -11.34 12.73
C VAL A 20 18.93 -9.98 12.96
N ILE A 21 19.71 -8.95 13.31
CA ILE A 21 19.19 -7.59 13.54
C ILE A 21 20.04 -6.59 12.80
N MET A 22 19.41 -5.76 11.96
CA MET A 22 20.06 -4.66 11.26
C MET A 22 19.30 -3.35 11.40
N ILE A 23 20.04 -2.30 11.72
CA ILE A 23 19.47 -0.96 11.91
C ILE A 23 20.31 0.03 11.10
N PHE A 24 19.63 0.83 10.28
CA PHE A 24 20.22 1.91 9.48
C PHE A 24 19.67 3.25 9.95
N VAL A 25 20.53 4.11 10.47
CA VAL A 25 20.19 5.49 10.85
C VAL A 25 20.99 6.43 9.95
N LEU A 26 20.38 6.90 8.86
CA LEU A 26 21.08 7.62 7.82
C LEU A 26 20.47 9.01 7.59
N SER A 27 21.31 10.04 7.55
CA SER A 27 20.86 11.42 7.32
C SER A 27 21.70 12.15 6.27
N GLY A 28 21.04 12.95 5.43
CA GLY A 28 21.74 13.77 4.45
C GLY A 28 20.84 14.34 3.36
N PRO A 29 21.32 15.32 2.57
CA PRO A 29 20.65 15.84 1.37
C PRO A 29 20.14 14.73 0.43
N SER A 30 20.94 13.68 0.22
CA SER A 30 20.59 12.48 -0.53
C SER A 30 20.96 11.23 0.26
N VAL A 31 19.97 10.39 0.58
CA VAL A 31 20.16 9.08 1.22
C VAL A 31 19.68 7.98 0.27
N ARG A 32 20.55 7.01 -0.01
CA ARG A 32 20.22 5.84 -0.83
C ARG A 32 20.67 4.56 -0.15
N VAL A 33 19.77 3.60 -0.06
CA VAL A 33 20.08 2.25 0.44
C VAL A 33 19.71 1.23 -0.64
N TYR A 34 20.66 0.34 -0.93
CA TYR A 34 20.48 -0.83 -1.76
C TYR A 34 20.81 -2.05 -0.93
N GLN A 35 19.82 -2.90 -0.70
CA GLN A 35 19.97 -4.08 0.12
C GLN A 35 19.47 -5.32 -0.60
N TYR A 36 20.30 -6.36 -0.54
CA TYR A 36 19.99 -7.71 -0.97
C TYR A 36 20.27 -8.65 0.20
N GLN A 37 19.23 -9.34 0.66
CA GLN A 37 19.34 -10.26 1.78
C GLN A 37 18.59 -11.55 1.49
N LEU A 38 19.19 -12.70 1.83
CA LEU A 38 18.47 -13.96 1.77
C LEU A 38 17.55 -14.05 2.98
N GLU A 39 18.13 -14.08 4.19
CA GLU A 39 17.39 -14.30 5.43
C GLU A 39 17.66 -13.20 6.45
N GLY A 40 16.61 -12.67 7.05
CA GLY A 40 16.74 -11.71 8.15
C GLY A 40 15.62 -11.72 9.16
N VAL A 41 15.93 -11.51 10.43
CA VAL A 41 14.89 -11.48 11.47
C VAL A 41 14.32 -10.07 11.60
N ILE A 42 15.14 -9.07 11.91
CA ILE A 42 14.69 -7.70 12.14
C ILE A 42 15.50 -6.71 11.31
N MET A 43 14.81 -5.88 10.53
CA MET A 43 15.40 -4.75 9.83
C MET A 43 14.68 -3.45 10.09
N ILE A 44 15.46 -2.41 10.38
CA ILE A 44 14.94 -1.08 10.67
C ILE A 44 15.71 -0.04 9.87
N PHE A 45 14.99 0.77 9.10
CA PHE A 45 15.51 1.91 8.37
C PHE A 45 14.95 3.20 8.94
N VAL A 46 15.80 4.04 9.51
CA VAL A 46 15.48 5.40 9.96
C VAL A 46 16.26 6.37 9.08
N LEU A 47 15.61 6.87 8.02
CA LEU A 47 16.31 7.68 7.00
C LEU A 47 15.67 9.05 6.84
N SER A 48 16.50 10.09 6.86
CA SER A 48 16.03 11.47 6.73
C SER A 48 16.83 12.24 5.68
N GLY A 49 16.12 12.94 4.79
CA GLY A 49 16.78 13.79 3.79
C GLY A 49 15.84 14.36 2.73
N PRO A 50 16.21 15.46 2.05
CA PRO A 50 15.56 15.95 0.82
C PRO A 50 15.18 14.85 -0.18
N SER A 51 16.09 13.90 -0.44
CA SER A 51 15.83 12.74 -1.28
C SER A 51 16.21 11.45 -0.57
N VAL A 52 15.22 10.65 -0.19
CA VAL A 52 15.39 9.31 0.40
C VAL A 52 14.92 8.25 -0.59
N ARG A 53 15.79 7.26 -0.86
CA ARG A 53 15.46 6.11 -1.69
C ARG A 53 15.93 4.82 -1.04
N VAL A 54 15.03 3.83 -0.97
CA VAL A 54 15.37 2.47 -0.54
C VAL A 54 14.99 1.49 -1.63
N TYR A 55 15.93 0.61 -1.96
CA TYR A 55 15.74 -0.54 -2.82
C TYR A 55 16.09 -1.77 -2.01
N GLN A 56 15.11 -2.65 -1.83
CA GLN A 56 15.28 -3.85 -1.03
C GLN A 56 14.78 -5.07 -1.79
N TYR A 57 15.61 -6.10 -1.76
CA TYR A 57 15.28 -7.45 -2.19
C TYR A 57 15.56 -8.38 -1.01
N GLN A 58 14.52 -9.07 -0.56
CA GLN A 58 14.61 -10.02 0.54
C GLN A 58 13.91 -11.32 0.16
N LEU A 59 14.51 -12.46 0.45
CA LEU A 59 13.79 -13.73 0.34
C LEU A 59 12.89 -13.87 1.56
N GLU A 60 13.46 -13.97 2.76
CA GLU A 60 12.74 -14.25 3.99
C GLU A 60 13.02 -13.19 5.06
N GLY A 61 11.95 -12.68 5.67
CA GLY A 61 12.00 -11.63 6.68
C GLY A 61 10.95 -11.77 7.76
N VAL A 62 11.31 -11.61 9.03
CA VAL A 62 10.29 -11.60 10.10
C VAL A 62 9.71 -10.20 10.26
N ILE A 63 10.52 -9.19 10.59
CA ILE A 63 10.08 -7.82 10.88
C ILE A 63 10.87 -6.82 10.04
N MET A 64 10.15 -5.95 9.33
CA MET A 64 10.73 -4.79 8.67
C MET A 64 10.01 -3.50 8.99
N ILE A 65 10.80 -2.47 9.28
CA ILE A 65 10.31 -1.15 9.64
C ILE A 65 11.05 -0.09 8.84
N PHE A 66 10.29 0.75 8.14
CA PHE A 66 10.78 1.92 7.42
C PHE A 66 10.22 3.18 8.05
N VAL A 67 11.08 3.99 8.68
CA VAL A 67 10.76 5.34 9.17
C VAL A 67 11.52 6.34 8.32
N LEU A 68 10.87 6.85 7.28
CA LEU A 68 11.53 7.68 6.26
C LEU A 68 10.90 9.06 6.16
N SER A 69 11.70 10.11 6.19
CA SER A 69 11.22 11.49 6.09
C SER A 69 11.99 12.30 5.06
N GLY A 70 11.27 13.02 4.18
CA GLY A 70 11.91 13.85 3.17
C GLY A 70 10.99 14.45 2.13
N PRO A 71 11.35 15.59 1.50
CA PRO A 71 10.73 16.11 0.28
C PRO A 71 10.34 15.04 -0.76
N SER A 72 11.23 14.10 -1.05
CA SER A 72 10.95 12.96 -1.91
C SER A 72 11.38 11.66 -1.22
N VAL A 73 10.40 10.83 -0.84
CA VAL A 73 10.61 9.48 -0.29
C VAL A 73 10.14 8.44 -1.30
N ARG A 74 11.01 7.49 -1.63
CA ARG A 74 10.68 6.34 -2.48
C ARG A 74 11.16 5.04 -1.87
N VAL A 75 10.28 4.05 -1.81
CA VAL A 75 10.63 2.69 -1.41
C VAL A 75 10.23 1.72 -2.52
N TYR A 76 11.18 0.87 -2.88
CA TYR A 76 10.99 -0.27 -3.78
C TYR A 76 11.34 -1.52 -3.01
N GLN A 77 10.36 -2.39 -2.85
CA GLN A 77 10.49 -3.58 -2.04
C GLN A 77 10.02 -4.81 -2.81
N TYR A 78 10.86 -5.83 -2.80
CA TYR A 78 10.57 -7.16 -3.31
C TYR A 78 10.84 -8.15 -2.19
N GLN A 79 9.80 -8.87 -1.77
CA GLN A 79 9.90 -9.85 -0.71
C GLN A 79 9.20 -11.14 -1.11
N LEU A 80 9.81 -12.29 -0.83
CA LEU A 80 9.09 -13.56 -0.97
C LEU A 80 8.18 -13.74 0.24
N GLU A 81 8.78 -13.86 1.43
CA GLU A 81 8.06 -14.18 2.66
C GLU A 81 8.33 -13.16 3.76
N GLY A 82 7.25 -12.68 4.39
CA GLY A 82 7.29 -11.63 5.40
C GLY A 82 6.26 -11.82 6.51
N VAL A 83 6.63 -11.66 7.77
CA VAL A 83 5.63 -11.67 8.86
C VAL A 83 5.05 -10.28 9.07
N ILE A 84 5.87 -9.28 9.40
CA ILE A 84 5.42 -7.93 9.75
C ILE A 84 6.20 -6.90 8.93
N MET A 85 5.46 -6.01 8.28
CA MET A 85 6.03 -4.82 7.65
C MET A 85 5.31 -3.54 8.03
N ILE A 86 6.11 -2.52 8.33
CA ILE A 86 5.63 -1.23 8.75
C ILE A 86 6.34 -0.13 7.97
N PHE A 87 5.57 0.71 7.29
CA PHE A 87 6.06 1.88 6.59
C PHE A 87 5.49 3.14 7.22
N VAL A 88 6.34 3.94 7.85
CA VAL A 88 6.01 5.27 8.39
C VAL A 88 6.77 6.30 7.56
N LEU A 89 6.11 6.85 6.53
CA LEU A 89 6.76 7.71 5.55
C LEU A 89 6.13 9.09 5.50
N SER A 90 6.95 10.14 5.55
CA SER A 90 6.49 11.52 5.50
C SER A 90 7.23 12.35 4.46
N GLY A 91 6.49 13.15 3.69
CA GLY A 91 7.10 13.99 2.67
C GLY A 91 6.15 14.60 1.65
N PRO A 92 6.51 15.74 1.02
CA PRO A 92 5.86 16.27 -0.19
C PRO A 92 5.48 15.22 -1.23
N SER A 93 6.39 14.29 -1.56
CA SER A 93 6.11 13.17 -2.45
C SER A 93 6.54 11.86 -1.81
N VAL A 94 5.57 11.01 -1.45
CA VAL A 94 5.80 9.66 -0.93
C VAL A 94 5.33 8.63 -1.96
N ARG A 95 6.21 7.69 -2.32
CA ARG A 95 5.88 6.57 -3.19
C ARG A 95 6.38 5.26 -2.62
N VAL A 96 5.51 4.27 -2.56
CA VAL A 96 5.84 2.90 -2.21
C VAL A 96 5.48 1.98 -3.36
N TYR A 97 6.42 1.14 -3.74
CA TYR A 97 6.24 0.04 -4.69
C TYR A 97 6.60 -1.23 -3.97
N GLN A 98 5.63 -2.12 -3.81
CA GLN A 98 5.79 -3.37 -3.10
C GLN A 98 5.32 -4.54 -3.96
N TYR A 99 6.15 -5.56 -3.98
CA TYR A 99 5.85 -6.88 -4.50
C TYR A 99 6.14 -7.89 -3.40
N GLN A 100 5.11 -8.60 -2.97
CA GLN A 100 5.21 -9.63 -1.95
C GLN A 100 4.52 -10.91 -2.39
N LEU A 101 5.11 -12.08 -2.15
CA LEU A 101 4.38 -13.33 -2.32
C LEU A 101 3.48 -13.55 -1.09
N GLU A 102 4.08 -13.71 0.08
CA GLU A 102 3.36 -14.07 1.31
C GLU A 102 3.66 -13.10 2.44
N GLY A 103 2.59 -12.61 3.08
CA GLY A 103 2.64 -11.60 4.14
C GLY A 103 1.62 -11.81 5.23
N VAL A 104 2.00 -11.71 6.51
CA VAL A 104 1.00 -11.75 7.59
C VAL A 104 0.40 -10.37 7.85
N ILE A 105 1.21 -9.39 8.24
CA ILE A 105 0.76 -8.05 8.63
C ILE A 105 1.51 -6.99 7.85
N MET A 106 0.76 -6.08 7.23
CA MET A 106 1.32 -4.88 6.61
C MET A 106 0.61 -3.61 7.03
N ILE A 107 1.41 -2.61 7.35
CA ILE A 107 0.93 -1.32 7.82
C ILE A 107 1.63 -0.20 7.06
N PHE A 108 0.84 0.64 6.40
CA PHE A 108 1.30 1.85 5.74
C PHE A 108 0.73 3.07 6.45
N VAL A 109 1.59 3.86 7.08
CA VAL A 109 1.27 5.17 7.67
C VAL A 109 2.01 6.23 6.88
N LEU A 110 1.35 6.80 5.86
CA LEU A 110 2.00 7.70 4.91
C LEU A 110 1.32 9.07 4.91
N SER A 111 2.13 10.13 4.96
CA SER A 111 1.62 11.50 4.95
C SER A 111 2.36 12.37 3.94
N GLY A 112 1.63 13.12 3.12
CA GLY A 112 2.25 14.01 2.14
C GLY A 112 1.30 14.65 1.14
N PRO A 113 1.65 15.81 0.55
CA PRO A 113 0.99 16.37 -0.63
C PRO A 113 0.61 15.36 -1.72
N SER A 114 1.53 14.45 -2.06
CA SER A 114 1.28 13.37 -3.02
C SER A 114 1.72 12.04 -2.43
N VAL A 115 0.75 11.19 -2.06
CA VAL A 115 0.98 9.83 -1.57
C VAL A 115 0.51 8.81 -2.60
N ARG A 116 1.39 7.89 -2.98
CA ARG A 116 1.07 6.78 -3.88
C ARG A 116 1.59 5.46 -3.34
N VAL A 117 0.71 4.46 -3.28
CA VAL A 117 1.09 3.09 -2.98
C VAL A 117 0.70 2.20 -4.15
N TYR A 118 1.66 1.40 -4.59
CA TYR A 118 1.48 0.32 -5.56
C TYR A 118 1.84 -0.97 -4.87
N GLN A 119 0.87 -1.85 -4.74
CA GLN A 119 1.02 -3.10 -4.04
C GLN A 119 0.57 -4.26 -4.91
N TYR A 120 1.42 -5.26 -4.99
CA TYR A 120 1.13 -6.57 -5.55
C TYR A 120 1.43 -7.61 -4.49
N GLN A 121 0.41 -8.34 -4.08
CA GLN A 121 0.51 -9.40 -3.08
C GLN A 121 -0.20 -10.66 -3.56
N LEU A 122 0.39 -11.83 -3.35
CA LEU A 122 -0.35 -13.08 -3.57
C LEU A 122 -1.24 -13.34 -2.36
N GLU A 123 -0.63 -13.55 -1.18
CA GLU A 123 -1.33 -13.95 0.03
C GLU A 123 -1.05 -13.00 1.18
N GLY A 124 -2.11 -12.55 1.85
CA GLY A 124 -2.06 -11.58 2.93
C GLY A 124 -3.08 -11.82 4.04
N VAL A 125 -2.68 -11.75 5.31
CA VAL A 125 -3.67 -11.83 6.40
C VAL A 125 -4.27 -10.45 6.70
N ILE A 126 -3.45 -9.49 7.13
CA ILE A 126 -3.91 -8.16 7.57
C ILE A 126 -3.17 -7.08 6.81
N MET A 127 -3.94 -6.16 6.21
CA MET A 127 -3.38 -4.93 5.65
C MET A 127 -4.10 -3.68 6.13
N ILE A 128 -3.30 -2.67 6.46
CA ILE A 128 -3.79 -1.40 6.98
C ILE A 128 -3.10 -0.26 6.23
N PHE A 129 -3.90 0.59 5.60
CA PHE A 129 -3.46 1.81 4.93
C PHE A 129 -4.02 3.01 5.68
N VAL A 130 -3.16 3.78 6.34
CA VAL A 130 -3.47 5.07 6.96
C VAL A 130 -2.75 6.16 6.18
N LEU A 131 -3.42 6.74 5.18
CA LEU A 131 -2.79 7.66 4.24
C LEU A 131 -3.45 9.03 4.29
N SER A 132 -2.66 10.09 4.37
CA SER A 132 -3.16 11.46 4.37
C SER A 132 -2.43 12.36 3.38
N GLY A 133 -3.19 13.19 2.65
CA GLY A 133 -2.59 14.09 1.68
C GLY A 133 -3.55 14.77 0.71
N PRO A 134 -3.21 15.95 0.16
CA PRO A 134 -3.86 16.54 -1.02
C PRO A 134 -4.25 15.55 -2.13
N SER A 135 -3.34 14.65 -2.49
CA SER A 135 -3.61 13.57 -3.45
C SER A 135 -3.14 12.23 -2.89
N VAL A 136 -4.09 11.37 -2.54
CA VAL A 136 -3.85 9.99 -2.09
C VAL A 136 -4.30 9.01 -3.18
N ARG A 137 -3.41 8.10 -3.57
CA ARG A 137 -3.73 7.01 -4.50
C ARG A 137 -3.20 5.68 -4.00
N VAL A 138 -4.06 4.67 -3.98
CA VAL A 138 -3.68 3.28 -3.73
C VAL A 138 -4.04 2.44 -4.95
N TYR A 139 -3.09 1.65 -5.40
CA TYR A 139 -3.26 0.60 -6.39
C TYR A 139 -2.89 -0.71 -5.72
N GLN A 140 -3.85 -1.60 -5.60
CA GLN A 140 -3.68 -2.87 -4.93
C GLN A 140 -4.16 -4.00 -5.85
N TYR A 141 -3.30 -5.01 -5.95
CA TYR A 141 -3.58 -6.28 -6.59
C TYR A 141 -3.29 -7.36 -5.56
N GLN A 142 -4.33 -8.10 -5.18
CA GLN A 142 -4.23 -9.17 -4.22
C GLN A 142 -4.95 -10.42 -4.73
N LEU A 143 -4.34 -11.60 -4.57
CA LEU A 143 -5.09 -12.84 -4.82
C LEU A 143 -5.98 -13.13 -3.61
N GLU A 144 -5.36 -13.36 -2.45
CA GLU A 144 -6.06 -13.80 -1.24
C GLU A 144 -5.76 -12.90 -0.05
N GLY A 145 -6.83 -12.48 0.65
CA GLY A 145 -6.77 -11.56 1.77
C GLY A 145 -7.76 -11.85 2.88
N VAL A 146 -7.34 -11.86 4.15
CA VAL A 146 -8.31 -11.99 5.25
C VAL A 146 -8.94 -10.63 5.60
N MET A 147 -8.14 -9.64 5.98
CA MET A 147 -8.64 -8.34 6.43
C MET A 147 -7.89 -7.18 5.83
N MET A 148 -8.64 -6.23 5.27
CA MET A 148 -8.09 -4.97 4.76
C MET A 148 -8.80 -3.75 5.30
N ILE A 149 -8.00 -2.75 5.66
CA ILE A 149 -8.49 -1.50 6.23
C ILE A 149 -7.83 -0.33 5.50
N PHE A 150 -8.66 0.55 4.94
CA PHE A 150 -8.24 1.79 4.31
C PHE A 150 -8.77 2.97 5.10
N VAL A 151 -7.89 3.74 5.73
CA VAL A 151 -8.19 5.01 6.38
C VAL A 151 -7.48 6.11 5.59
N LEU A 152 -8.18 6.69 4.61
CA LEU A 152 -7.59 7.63 3.66
C LEU A 152 -8.24 9.01 3.76
N SER A 153 -7.44 10.06 3.82
CA SER A 153 -7.95 11.44 3.88
C SER A 153 -7.23 12.37 2.91
N GLY A 154 -8.01 13.20 2.21
CA GLY A 154 -7.46 14.14 1.26
C GLY A 154 -8.46 14.83 0.33
N PRO A 155 -8.15 16.03 -0.20
CA PRO A 155 -8.83 16.64 -1.33
C PRO A 155 -9.19 15.68 -2.47
N SER A 156 -8.28 14.78 -2.83
CA SER A 156 -8.47 13.77 -3.88
C SER A 156 -7.99 12.41 -3.38
N VAL A 157 -8.92 11.51 -3.10
CA VAL A 157 -8.66 10.12 -2.67
C VAL A 157 -9.09 9.17 -3.77
N ARG A 158 -8.18 8.28 -4.20
CA ARG A 158 -8.48 7.21 -5.16
C ARG A 158 -7.96 5.87 -4.68
N VAL A 159 -8.82 4.86 -4.69
CA VAL A 159 -8.45 3.47 -4.47
C VAL A 159 -8.79 2.66 -5.71
N TYR A 160 -7.82 1.89 -6.18
CA TYR A 160 -7.98 0.88 -7.22
C TYR A 160 -7.61 -0.45 -6.59
N GLN A 161 -8.58 -1.34 -6.48
CA GLN A 161 -8.43 -2.62 -5.85
C GLN A 161 -8.87 -3.71 -6.80
N TYR A 162 -8.00 -4.70 -6.96
CA TYR A 162 -8.25 -5.93 -7.68
C TYR A 162 -7.98 -7.06 -6.71
N GLN A 163 -9.03 -7.77 -6.33
CA GLN A 163 -8.96 -8.86 -5.38
C GLN A 163 -9.67 -10.09 -5.93
N LEU A 164 -9.07 -11.28 -5.79
CA LEU A 164 -9.80 -12.51 -6.08
C LEU A 164 -10.68 -12.87 -4.87
N GLU A 165 -10.06 -13.06 -3.70
CA GLU A 165 -10.74 -13.53 -2.49
C GLU A 165 -10.43 -12.64 -1.28
N GLY A 166 -11.46 -12.23 -0.56
CA GLY A 166 -11.37 -11.30 0.57
C GLY A 166 -12.40 -11.52 1.66
N VAL A 167 -12.01 -11.75 2.92
CA VAL A 167 -13.01 -11.94 3.99
C VAL A 167 -13.62 -10.60 4.43
N ILE A 168 -12.81 -9.67 4.92
CA ILE A 168 -13.26 -8.40 5.51
C ILE A 168 -12.55 -7.22 4.85
N MET A 169 -13.33 -6.25 4.38
CA MET A 169 -12.83 -4.98 3.86
C MET A 169 -13.52 -3.78 4.51
N ILE A 170 -12.71 -2.83 4.95
CA ILE A 170 -13.17 -1.60 5.60
C ILE A 170 -12.56 -0.39 4.92
N PHE A 171 -13.42 0.51 4.44
CA PHE A 171 -13.03 1.77 3.83
C PHE A 171 -13.55 2.95 4.65
N VAL A 172 -12.64 3.71 5.24
CA VAL A 172 -12.90 4.99 5.90
C VAL A 172 -12.21 6.08 5.08
N LEU A 173 -12.94 6.66 4.13
CA LEU A 173 -12.38 7.59 3.15
C LEU A 173 -13.03 8.97 3.29
N SER A 174 -12.22 10.02 3.33
CA SER A 174 -12.69 11.39 3.51
C SER A 174 -12.05 12.35 2.53
N GLY A 175 -12.87 13.21 1.91
CA GLY A 175 -12.36 14.21 0.98
C GLY A 175 -13.39 14.88 0.08
N PRO A 176 -13.11 16.09 -0.43
CA PRO A 176 -13.83 16.71 -1.54
C PRO A 176 -14.16 15.76 -2.70
N SER A 177 -13.19 14.95 -3.14
CA SER A 177 -13.37 13.96 -4.21
C SER A 177 -12.83 12.59 -3.78
N VAL A 178 -13.73 11.64 -3.52
CA VAL A 178 -13.40 10.25 -3.20
C VAL A 178 -13.86 9.34 -4.35
N ARG A 179 -12.96 8.46 -4.81
CA ARG A 179 -13.27 7.41 -5.80
C ARG A 179 -12.70 6.06 -5.38
N VAL A 180 -13.54 5.04 -5.43
CA VAL A 180 -13.14 3.64 -5.23
C VAL A 180 -13.48 2.87 -6.50
N TYR A 181 -12.51 2.14 -7.02
CA TYR A 181 -12.65 1.20 -8.12
C TYR A 181 -12.29 -0.18 -7.59
N GLN A 182 -13.25 -1.08 -7.54
CA GLN A 182 -13.09 -2.38 -6.92
C GLN A 182 -13.53 -3.45 -7.90
N TYR A 183 -12.62 -4.37 -8.18
CA TYR A 183 -12.90 -5.62 -8.85
C TYR A 183 -12.70 -6.73 -7.82
N GLN A 184 -13.76 -7.47 -7.52
CA GLN A 184 -13.73 -8.55 -6.55
C GLN A 184 -14.50 -9.74 -7.09
N LEU A 185 -13.92 -10.95 -6.96
CA LEU A 185 -14.63 -12.17 -7.31
C LEU A 185 -15.42 -12.71 -6.12
N GLU A 186 -14.76 -12.85 -4.96
CA GLU A 186 -15.38 -13.41 -3.77
C GLU A 186 -15.04 -12.61 -2.52
N GLY A 187 -16.05 -12.40 -1.67
CA GLY A 187 -15.81 -11.98 -0.30
C GLY A 187 -17.01 -11.94 0.60
N VAL A 188 -16.73 -11.82 1.89
CA VAL A 188 -17.76 -12.02 2.93
C VAL A 188 -18.35 -10.68 3.39
N MET A 189 -17.52 -9.68 3.67
CA MET A 189 -17.99 -8.43 4.26
C MET A 189 -17.24 -7.20 3.74
N MET A 190 -18.00 -6.19 3.34
CA MET A 190 -17.50 -4.86 2.97
C MET A 190 -18.19 -3.76 3.76
N ILE A 191 -17.40 -2.84 4.32
CA ILE A 191 -17.87 -1.69 5.09
C ILE A 191 -17.33 -0.40 4.48
N PHE A 192 -18.22 0.56 4.20
CA PHE A 192 -17.87 1.87 3.67
C PHE A 192 -18.34 2.99 4.59
N VAL A 193 -17.39 3.82 5.04
CA VAL A 193 -17.59 5.08 5.74
C VAL A 193 -16.96 6.17 4.87
N LEU A 194 -17.76 6.76 3.98
CA LEU A 194 -17.29 7.70 2.96
C LEU A 194 -17.84 9.10 3.24
N SER A 195 -16.98 10.10 3.30
CA SER A 195 -17.39 11.49 3.55
C SER A 195 -16.83 12.44 2.49
N GLY A 196 -17.70 13.31 1.97
CA GLY A 196 -17.33 14.26 0.93
C GLY A 196 -18.50 14.76 0.08
N PRO A 197 -18.35 15.94 -0.55
CA PRO A 197 -19.33 16.44 -1.51
C PRO A 197 -19.42 15.58 -2.78
N SER A 198 -18.33 14.91 -3.20
CA SER A 198 -18.33 14.00 -4.37
C SER A 198 -17.68 12.65 -4.02
N VAL A 199 -18.52 11.64 -3.79
CA VAL A 199 -18.11 10.25 -3.54
C VAL A 199 -18.61 9.35 -4.68
N ARG A 200 -17.75 8.49 -5.22
CA ARG A 200 -18.11 7.47 -6.21
C ARG A 200 -17.47 6.14 -5.88
N VAL A 201 -18.26 5.07 -5.88
CA VAL A 201 -17.79 3.69 -5.76
C VAL A 201 -18.21 2.96 -7.02
N TYR A 202 -17.25 2.30 -7.64
CA TYR A 202 -17.46 1.44 -8.78
C TYR A 202 -17.05 0.03 -8.37
N HIS A 203 -18.00 -0.89 -8.47
CA HIS A 203 -17.83 -2.27 -8.03
C HIS A 203 -18.19 -3.19 -9.19
N TRP A 204 -17.32 -4.15 -9.46
CA TRP A 204 -17.46 -5.15 -10.49
C TRP A 204 -17.32 -6.53 -9.86
N GLU A 205 -18.44 -7.24 -9.80
CA GLU A 205 -18.52 -8.69 -9.60
C GLU A 205 -18.85 -9.33 -10.95
N GLU A 206 -18.73 -10.65 -11.09
CA GLU A 206 -19.25 -11.33 -12.28
C GLU A 206 -20.72 -10.91 -12.54
N MET A 207 -20.92 -10.25 -13.69
CA MET A 207 -22.20 -9.92 -14.35
C MET A 207 -23.28 -9.13 -13.59
N THR A 208 -22.98 -8.24 -12.64
CA THR A 208 -23.90 -7.13 -12.33
C THR A 208 -23.19 -5.84 -11.95
N SER A 209 -23.65 -4.71 -12.50
CA SER A 209 -23.20 -3.38 -12.06
C SER A 209 -24.31 -2.69 -11.28
N VAL A 210 -24.03 -2.29 -10.03
CA VAL A 210 -24.96 -1.50 -9.20
C VAL A 210 -24.38 -0.09 -9.04
N THR A 211 -25.09 0.91 -9.59
CA THR A 211 -24.76 2.32 -9.35
C THR A 211 -25.62 2.85 -8.22
N VAL A 212 -25.00 3.15 -7.07
CA VAL A 212 -25.69 3.86 -5.97
C VAL A 212 -25.49 5.36 -6.17
N ASN A 213 -26.57 6.08 -6.46
CA ASN A 213 -26.59 7.54 -6.49
C ASN A 213 -27.43 8.09 -5.32
N ARG A 214 -27.14 9.33 -4.90
CA ARG A 214 -27.53 9.98 -3.63
C ARG A 214 -29.02 10.03 -3.25
N ASN A 215 -29.93 9.40 -4.00
CA ASN A 215 -31.38 9.42 -3.78
C ASN A 215 -31.97 8.08 -3.30
N ASN A 216 -31.18 7.15 -2.75
CA ASN A 216 -31.66 5.86 -2.21
C ASN A 216 -32.55 5.04 -3.15
N ARG A 217 -32.42 5.21 -4.47
CA ARG A 217 -33.06 4.33 -5.46
C ARG A 217 -32.00 3.42 -6.06
N ALA A 218 -31.93 2.20 -5.56
CA ALA A 218 -31.24 1.12 -6.24
C ALA A 218 -31.97 0.85 -7.56
N ARG A 219 -31.30 1.06 -8.69
CA ARG A 219 -31.80 0.62 -9.99
C ARG A 219 -30.97 -0.58 -10.40
N GLN A 220 -31.52 -1.78 -10.24
CA GLN A 220 -30.95 -2.98 -10.85
C GLN A 220 -31.12 -2.86 -12.36
N THR A 221 -30.01 -2.83 -13.09
CA THR A 221 -30.05 -2.99 -14.55
C THR A 221 -29.51 -4.39 -14.83
N ARG A 222 -30.41 -5.31 -15.17
CA ARG A 222 -30.08 -6.66 -15.60
C ARG A 222 -29.66 -6.57 -17.06
N THR A 223 -28.37 -6.69 -17.37
CA THR A 223 -27.95 -7.07 -18.73
C THR A 223 -28.19 -8.56 -18.85
N ALA A 224 -29.30 -8.93 -19.48
CA ALA A 224 -29.53 -10.30 -19.91
C ALA A 224 -28.56 -10.60 -21.06
N THR A 225 -27.68 -11.56 -20.87
CA THR A 225 -27.02 -12.26 -21.97
C THR A 225 -27.90 -13.44 -22.33
N ASP A 226 -28.63 -13.33 -23.43
CA ASP A 226 -29.26 -14.41 -24.20
C ASP A 226 -29.69 -13.75 -25.52
N GLY A 227 -29.28 -14.14 -26.72
CA GLY A 227 -28.47 -15.23 -27.24
C GLY A 227 -28.50 -15.12 -28.77
N GLN A 228 -27.86 -16.07 -29.43
CA GLN A 228 -27.96 -16.41 -30.87
C GLN A 228 -27.07 -15.65 -31.88
N GLN A 229 -26.05 -16.40 -32.34
CA GLN A 229 -25.75 -16.72 -33.73
C GLN A 229 -26.46 -15.88 -34.82
N THR A 230 -25.65 -15.20 -35.64
CA THR A 230 -25.41 -15.55 -37.05
C THR A 230 -24.06 -15.02 -37.48
#